data_AF-A0A2S3U6W2-F1
#
_entry.id   AF-A0A2S3U6W2-F1
#
_cell.length_a   1.000
_cell.length_b   1.000
_cell.length_c   1.000
_cell.angle_alpha   90.00
_cell.angle_beta   90.00
_cell.angle_gamma   90.00
#
_symmetry.space_group_name_H-M   'P 1'
#
loop_
_entity.id
_entity.type
_entity.pdbx_description
1 polymer ?
#
loop_
_entity_poly.entity_id
_entity_poly.type
_entity_poly.pdbx_seq_one_letter_code
_entity_poly.pdbx_strand_id
1 'polypeptide(L)'
;MPTIFDLLGIKNKGYIQFGTDLLSKQHNQTVAFRNGDFVSPTYTKISGTVYDSKTGKKLTDMTTKQKDTVKQMQNHVTTELSLSDRVIQGDLLRFYTPKGFKKVNKSDYSYKLTKTLKSLKEIQAEKKTSVLSKHKGKSTESLYKTDAPELSSSSDSSSSSSSSSD
;
A
#
# COMPACT_ATOMS: atom_id res chain seq x y z
N MET A 1 1.15 -3.73 -4.25
CA MET A 1 -0.33 -3.83 -4.30
C MET A 1 -0.84 -5.22 -4.66
N PRO A 2 -0.25 -5.99 -5.58
CA PRO A 2 -0.78 -7.32 -5.97
C PRO A 2 -1.05 -8.24 -4.78
N THR A 3 -0.10 -8.35 -3.84
CA THR A 3 -0.22 -9.20 -2.65
C THR A 3 -1.46 -8.93 -1.80
N ILE A 4 -1.79 -7.67 -1.53
CA ILE A 4 -2.99 -7.36 -0.74
C ILE A 4 -4.26 -7.74 -1.49
N PHE A 5 -4.30 -7.54 -2.81
CA PHE A 5 -5.44 -7.97 -3.61
C PHE A 5 -5.60 -9.49 -3.62
N ASP A 6 -4.51 -10.23 -3.75
CA ASP A 6 -4.54 -11.69 -3.75
C ASP A 6 -4.94 -12.24 -2.36
N LEU A 7 -4.46 -11.65 -1.27
CA LEU A 7 -4.90 -11.99 0.10
C LEU A 7 -6.39 -11.73 0.33
N LEU A 8 -6.95 -10.68 -0.27
CA LEU A 8 -8.38 -10.34 -0.18
C LEU A 8 -9.24 -11.12 -1.20
N GLY A 9 -8.63 -11.98 -2.03
CA GLY A 9 -9.33 -12.73 -3.08
C GLY A 9 -9.85 -11.87 -4.24
N ILE A 10 -9.30 -10.65 -4.41
CA ILE A 10 -9.71 -9.69 -5.44
C ILE A 10 -8.89 -9.92 -6.70
N LYS A 11 -9.57 -10.31 -7.80
CA LYS A 11 -8.91 -10.49 -9.11
C LYS A 11 -8.35 -9.16 -9.63
N ASN A 12 -7.03 -9.11 -9.86
CA ASN A 12 -6.31 -7.88 -10.21
C ASN A 12 -5.76 -7.85 -11.65
N LYS A 13 -6.01 -8.88 -12.47
CA LYS A 13 -5.47 -9.02 -13.84
C LYS A 13 -5.79 -7.86 -14.79
N GLY A 14 -6.88 -7.14 -14.55
CA GLY A 14 -7.28 -5.98 -15.35
C GLY A 14 -6.70 -4.65 -14.83
N TYR A 15 -5.91 -4.64 -13.77
CA TYR A 15 -5.29 -3.42 -13.27
C TYR A 15 -3.88 -3.26 -13.86
N ILE A 16 -3.52 -2.03 -14.19
CA ILE A 16 -2.14 -1.70 -14.56
C ILE A 16 -1.31 -1.65 -13.29
N GLN A 17 -0.48 -2.68 -13.08
CA GLN A 17 0.41 -2.82 -11.93
C GLN A 17 1.75 -3.37 -12.42
N PHE A 18 2.85 -2.85 -11.88
CA PHE A 18 4.21 -3.25 -12.26
C PHE A 18 4.82 -4.27 -11.30
N GLY A 19 4.44 -4.20 -10.03
CA GLY A 19 4.81 -5.21 -9.04
C GLY A 19 4.10 -6.55 -9.27
N THR A 20 4.61 -7.59 -8.63
CA THR A 20 4.01 -8.92 -8.56
C THR A 20 3.67 -9.29 -7.12
N ASP A 21 2.86 -10.34 -6.93
CA ASP A 21 2.56 -10.84 -5.59
C ASP A 21 3.79 -11.51 -4.97
N LEU A 22 4.23 -11.00 -3.81
CA LEU A 22 5.35 -11.53 -3.03
C LEU A 22 5.17 -12.98 -2.61
N LEU A 23 3.94 -13.47 -2.45
CA LEU A 23 3.65 -14.85 -2.04
C LEU A 23 3.52 -15.80 -3.23
N SER A 24 3.56 -15.28 -4.45
CA SER A 24 3.48 -16.07 -5.67
C SER A 24 4.77 -16.84 -5.93
N LYS A 25 4.64 -18.11 -6.36
CA LYS A 25 5.79 -18.91 -6.83
C LYS A 25 6.46 -18.32 -8.08
N GLN A 26 5.73 -17.47 -8.82
CA GLN A 26 6.21 -16.81 -10.02
C GLN A 26 6.68 -15.36 -9.75
N HIS A 27 6.84 -14.96 -8.48
CA HIS A 27 7.34 -13.64 -8.10
C HIS A 27 8.72 -13.38 -8.73
N ASN A 28 8.84 -12.28 -9.47
CA ASN A 28 10.15 -11.82 -9.93
C ASN A 28 10.89 -11.15 -8.77
N GLN A 29 12.01 -11.75 -8.36
CA GLN A 29 12.84 -11.28 -7.26
C GLN A 29 13.84 -10.17 -7.65
N THR A 30 13.78 -9.66 -8.87
CA THR A 30 14.52 -8.46 -9.28
C THR A 30 13.80 -7.21 -8.76
N VAL A 31 14.48 -6.45 -7.90
CA VAL A 31 14.01 -5.17 -7.36
C VAL A 31 14.67 -4.03 -8.13
N ALA A 32 13.87 -3.30 -8.89
CA ALA A 32 14.29 -2.09 -9.60
C ALA A 32 14.45 -0.91 -8.64
N PHE A 33 15.52 -0.13 -8.80
CA PHE A 33 15.68 1.19 -8.20
C PHE A 33 15.34 2.28 -9.21
N ARG A 34 14.93 3.45 -8.71
CA ARG A 34 14.40 4.52 -9.57
C ARG A 34 15.42 5.08 -10.57
N ASN A 35 16.70 5.04 -10.22
CA ASN A 35 17.81 5.46 -11.08
C ASN A 35 18.20 4.42 -12.14
N GLY A 36 17.51 3.27 -12.22
CA GLY A 36 17.80 2.20 -13.17
C GLY A 36 18.75 1.12 -12.67
N ASP A 37 19.29 1.28 -11.45
CA ASP A 37 19.97 0.23 -10.72
C ASP A 37 19.01 -0.87 -10.30
N PHE A 38 19.52 -2.04 -9.91
CA PHE A 38 18.68 -3.13 -9.42
C PHE A 38 19.44 -4.10 -8.52
N VAL A 39 18.67 -4.80 -7.70
CA VAL A 39 19.13 -5.92 -6.87
C VAL A 39 18.35 -7.17 -7.23
N SER A 40 19.01 -8.32 -7.22
CA SER A 40 18.38 -9.63 -7.35
C SER A 40 19.10 -10.65 -6.44
N PRO A 41 18.63 -11.89 -6.32
CA PRO A 41 19.35 -12.93 -5.58
C PRO A 41 20.71 -13.33 -6.17
N THR A 42 20.96 -13.00 -7.45
CA THR A 42 22.15 -13.43 -8.20
C THR A 42 23.10 -12.28 -8.48
N TYR A 43 22.59 -11.18 -9.04
CA TYR A 43 23.39 -10.01 -9.39
C TYR A 43 22.74 -8.71 -8.94
N THR A 44 23.60 -7.79 -8.54
CA THR A 44 23.25 -6.43 -8.15
C THR A 44 23.99 -5.48 -9.08
N LYS A 45 23.29 -4.52 -9.67
CA LYS A 45 23.90 -3.49 -10.50
C LYS A 45 23.71 -2.13 -9.85
N ILE A 46 24.80 -1.45 -9.57
CA ILE A 46 24.83 -0.12 -8.94
C ILE A 46 25.76 0.78 -9.76
N SER A 47 25.26 1.94 -10.18
CA SER A 47 26.04 2.94 -10.93
C SER A 47 26.82 2.34 -12.12
N GLY A 48 26.17 1.43 -12.86
CA GLY A 48 26.78 0.75 -14.00
C GLY A 48 27.68 -0.44 -13.68
N THR A 49 28.09 -0.63 -12.42
CA THR A 49 28.93 -1.75 -12.00
C THR A 49 28.09 -2.93 -11.54
N VAL A 50 28.49 -4.15 -11.92
CA VAL A 50 27.82 -5.40 -11.54
C VAL A 50 28.58 -6.08 -10.41
N TYR A 51 27.83 -6.55 -9.42
CA TYR A 51 28.31 -7.28 -8.25
C TYR A 51 27.57 -8.62 -8.15
N ASP A 52 28.26 -9.62 -7.63
CA ASP A 52 27.62 -10.85 -7.16
C ASP A 52 26.84 -10.55 -5.87
N SER A 53 25.53 -10.81 -5.86
CA SER A 53 24.66 -10.38 -4.75
C SER A 53 24.90 -11.14 -3.45
N LYS A 54 25.50 -12.33 -3.52
CA LYS A 54 25.77 -13.16 -2.32
C LYS A 54 27.05 -12.74 -1.63
N THR A 55 28.07 -12.42 -2.42
CA THR A 55 29.43 -12.14 -1.93
C THR A 55 29.75 -10.65 -1.87
N GLY A 56 28.98 -9.81 -2.56
CA GLY A 56 29.25 -8.37 -2.71
C GLY A 56 30.46 -8.05 -3.57
N LYS A 57 31.10 -9.05 -4.19
CA LYS A 57 32.30 -8.86 -5.01
C LYS A 57 31.93 -8.29 -6.37
N LYS A 58 32.71 -7.31 -6.82
CA LYS A 58 32.61 -6.75 -8.17
C LYS A 58 32.95 -7.83 -9.20
N LEU A 59 32.12 -7.93 -10.24
CA LEU A 59 32.37 -8.82 -11.38
C LEU A 59 33.04 -8.02 -12.49
N THR A 60 34.36 -8.19 -12.66
CA THR A 60 35.12 -7.57 -13.76
C THR A 60 35.05 -8.42 -15.03
N ASP A 61 35.17 -9.74 -14.89
CA ASP A 61 35.28 -10.68 -16.00
C ASP A 61 34.08 -11.63 -16.02
N MET A 62 32.95 -11.10 -16.47
CA MET A 62 31.73 -11.88 -16.61
C MET A 62 31.79 -12.79 -17.84
N THR A 63 31.39 -14.04 -17.65
CA THR A 63 31.14 -14.97 -18.76
C THR A 63 29.98 -14.50 -19.64
N THR A 64 29.88 -15.00 -20.87
CA THR A 64 28.79 -14.65 -21.81
C THR A 64 27.41 -14.89 -21.19
N LYS A 65 27.21 -16.04 -20.52
CA LYS A 65 25.95 -16.37 -19.85
C LYS A 65 25.57 -15.35 -18.77
N GLN A 66 26.53 -14.90 -17.97
CA GLN A 66 26.29 -13.91 -16.93
C GLN A 66 25.93 -12.54 -17.51
N LYS A 67 26.63 -12.14 -18.60
CA LYS A 67 26.31 -10.91 -19.33
C LYS A 67 24.88 -10.94 -19.87
N ASP A 68 24.46 -12.07 -20.44
CA ASP A 68 23.10 -12.23 -20.95
C ASP A 68 22.05 -12.15 -19.84
N THR A 69 22.27 -12.82 -18.70
CA THR A 69 21.35 -12.75 -17.56
C THR A 69 21.24 -11.32 -17.00
N VAL A 70 22.37 -10.63 -16.79
CA VAL A 70 22.39 -9.23 -16.33
C VAL A 70 21.69 -8.30 -17.33
N LYS A 71 21.88 -8.53 -18.62
CA LYS A 71 21.20 -7.78 -19.68
C LYS A 71 19.69 -8.00 -19.65
N GLN A 72 19.23 -9.24 -19.47
CA GLN A 72 17.80 -9.54 -19.34
C GLN A 72 17.18 -8.85 -18.13
N MET A 73 17.83 -8.90 -16.96
CA MET A 73 17.36 -8.17 -15.77
C MET A 73 17.35 -6.66 -16.00
N GLN A 74 18.40 -6.11 -16.60
CA GLN A 74 18.43 -4.68 -16.92
C GLN A 74 17.30 -4.29 -17.85
N ASN A 75 17.04 -5.07 -18.90
CA ASN A 75 15.96 -4.81 -19.85
C ASN A 75 14.59 -4.86 -19.18
N HIS A 76 14.39 -5.81 -18.26
CA HIS A 76 13.16 -5.88 -17.47
C HIS A 76 12.98 -4.59 -16.64
N VAL A 77 14.01 -4.20 -15.88
CA VAL A 77 14.02 -2.99 -15.03
C VAL A 77 13.76 -1.73 -15.85
N THR A 78 14.47 -1.53 -16.97
CA THR A 78 14.29 -0.33 -17.79
C THR A 78 12.91 -0.29 -18.43
N THR A 79 12.40 -1.44 -18.88
CA THR A 79 11.06 -1.54 -19.46
C THR A 79 10.01 -1.18 -18.42
N GLU A 80 10.08 -1.77 -17.22
CA GLU A 80 9.14 -1.52 -16.12
C GLU A 80 9.10 -0.03 -15.73
N LEU A 81 10.27 0.57 -15.52
CA LEU A 81 10.40 2.00 -15.20
C LEU A 81 9.84 2.87 -16.33
N SER A 82 10.19 2.58 -17.59
CA SER A 82 9.74 3.38 -18.73
C SER A 82 8.23 3.32 -18.94
N LEU A 83 7.61 2.16 -18.71
CA LEU A 83 6.16 2.00 -18.81
C LEU A 83 5.45 2.70 -17.65
N SER A 84 6.00 2.61 -16.43
CA SER A 84 5.49 3.35 -15.28
C SER A 84 5.52 4.86 -15.53
N ASP A 85 6.65 5.36 -16.02
CA ASP A 85 6.80 6.77 -16.38
C ASP A 85 5.80 7.20 -17.46
N ARG A 86 5.61 6.38 -18.49
CA ARG A 86 4.62 6.65 -19.55
C ARG A 86 3.20 6.74 -19.00
N VAL A 87 2.82 5.86 -18.07
CA VAL A 87 1.48 5.88 -17.46
C VAL A 87 1.26 7.17 -16.69
N ILE A 88 2.24 7.62 -15.92
CA ILE A 88 2.14 8.83 -15.09
C ILE A 88 2.23 10.10 -15.94
N GLN A 89 3.27 10.24 -16.76
CA GLN A 89 3.49 11.43 -17.59
C GLN A 89 2.41 11.61 -18.65
N GLY A 90 1.91 10.51 -19.21
CA GLY A 90 0.83 10.52 -20.20
C GLY A 90 -0.57 10.58 -19.60
N ASP A 91 -0.70 10.55 -18.26
CA ASP A 91 -1.99 10.50 -17.56
C ASP A 91 -2.91 9.40 -18.12
N LEU A 92 -2.32 8.25 -18.45
CA LEU A 92 -2.94 7.24 -19.31
C LEU A 92 -4.12 6.53 -18.64
N LEU A 93 -4.17 6.53 -17.31
CA LEU A 93 -5.25 5.92 -16.55
C LEU A 93 -6.60 6.62 -16.77
N ARG A 94 -6.63 7.84 -17.33
CA ARG A 94 -7.88 8.49 -17.72
C ARG A 94 -8.62 7.78 -18.86
N PHE A 95 -7.88 7.07 -19.70
CA PHE A 95 -8.42 6.39 -20.88
C PHE A 95 -8.70 4.91 -20.64
N TYR A 96 -8.44 4.40 -19.43
CA TYR A 96 -8.59 3.00 -19.09
C TYR A 96 -9.37 2.82 -17.79
N THR A 97 -10.45 2.04 -17.82
CA THR A 97 -11.23 1.69 -16.63
C THR A 97 -11.30 0.17 -16.51
N PRO A 98 -10.59 -0.42 -15.54
CA PRO A 98 -10.65 -1.86 -15.29
C PRO A 98 -12.08 -2.33 -14.99
N LYS A 99 -12.38 -3.58 -15.35
CA LYS A 99 -13.68 -4.19 -15.02
C LYS A 99 -13.89 -4.19 -13.50
N GLY A 100 -15.02 -3.66 -13.04
CA GLY A 100 -15.36 -3.57 -11.63
C GLY A 100 -14.75 -2.36 -10.90
N PHE A 101 -13.93 -1.54 -11.57
CA PHE A 101 -13.44 -0.28 -11.02
C PHE A 101 -14.45 0.84 -11.29
N LYS A 102 -14.91 1.50 -10.23
CA LYS A 102 -15.71 2.74 -10.35
C LYS A 102 -14.74 3.92 -10.34
N LYS A 103 -14.83 4.77 -11.38
CA LYS A 103 -13.98 5.96 -11.48
C LYS A 103 -14.19 6.87 -10.28
N VAL A 104 -13.09 7.24 -9.63
CA VAL A 104 -13.10 8.09 -8.44
C VAL A 104 -13.40 9.53 -8.86
N ASN A 105 -14.39 10.15 -8.21
CA ASN A 105 -14.62 11.59 -8.32
C ASN A 105 -13.98 12.30 -7.12
N LYS A 106 -13.03 13.21 -7.39
CA LYS A 106 -12.27 13.90 -6.34
C LYS A 106 -13.15 14.79 -5.46
N SER A 107 -14.26 15.32 -5.99
CA SER A 107 -15.17 16.20 -5.23
C SER A 107 -15.92 15.48 -4.12
N ASP A 108 -16.02 14.15 -4.20
CA ASP A 108 -16.77 13.34 -3.24
C ASP A 108 -16.02 13.18 -1.90
N TYR A 109 -14.75 13.64 -1.86
CA TYR A 109 -13.86 13.47 -0.71
C TYR A 109 -13.45 14.84 -0.14
N SER A 110 -13.50 14.97 1.19
CA SER A 110 -13.02 16.13 1.93
C SER A 110 -12.29 15.67 3.18
N TYR A 111 -11.14 16.26 3.45
CA TYR A 111 -10.34 15.99 4.65
C TYR A 111 -10.52 17.04 5.76
N LYS A 112 -11.45 17.99 5.59
CA LYS A 112 -11.78 19.00 6.62
C LYS A 112 -12.74 18.40 7.65
N LEU A 113 -12.36 18.46 8.93
CA LEU A 113 -13.14 17.93 10.06
C LEU A 113 -14.60 18.43 10.09
N THR A 114 -14.82 19.73 9.92
CA THR A 114 -16.17 20.31 9.99
C THR A 114 -17.08 19.79 8.88
N LYS A 115 -16.54 19.66 7.66
CA LYS A 115 -17.27 19.11 6.50
C LYS A 115 -17.55 17.63 6.65
N THR A 116 -16.57 16.85 7.13
CA THR A 116 -16.74 15.40 7.33
C THR A 116 -17.74 15.11 8.44
N LEU A 117 -17.68 15.82 9.57
CA LEU A 117 -18.65 15.66 10.66
C LEU A 117 -20.07 16.00 10.21
N LYS A 118 -20.25 17.04 9.38
CA LYS A 118 -21.56 17.37 8.80
C LYS A 118 -22.07 16.24 7.90
N SER A 119 -21.25 15.79 6.95
CA SER A 119 -21.58 14.68 6.04
C SER A 119 -21.89 13.38 6.79
N LEU A 120 -21.12 13.04 7.82
CA LEU A 120 -21.35 11.85 8.63
C LEU A 120 -22.67 11.92 9.39
N LYS A 121 -23.04 13.08 9.94
CA LYS A 121 -24.34 13.28 10.59
C LYS A 121 -25.50 13.07 9.62
N GLU A 122 -25.39 13.60 8.40
CA GLU A 122 -26.40 13.44 7.34
C GLU A 122 -26.53 11.96 6.92
N ILE A 123 -25.42 11.29 6.61
CA ILE A 123 -25.40 9.86 6.23
C ILE A 123 -25.95 8.97 7.36
N GLN A 124 -25.59 9.29 8.60
CA GLN A 124 -26.04 8.53 9.77
C GLN A 124 -27.55 8.69 9.99
N ALA A 125 -28.12 9.87 9.72
CA ALA A 125 -29.56 10.10 9.78
C ALA A 125 -30.31 9.24 8.74
N GLU A 126 -29.76 9.11 7.53
CA GLU A 126 -30.39 8.34 6.45
C GLU A 126 -30.23 6.82 6.60
N LYS A 127 -29.00 6.33 6.81
CA LYS A 127 -28.67 4.91 6.67
C LYS A 127 -28.49 4.17 7.99
N LYS A 128 -28.35 4.89 9.12
CA LYS A 128 -28.24 4.33 10.49
C LYS A 128 -27.29 3.13 10.61
N THR A 129 -26.16 3.15 9.90
CA THR A 129 -25.26 1.98 9.76
C THR A 129 -24.29 1.80 10.93
N SER A 130 -24.11 2.79 11.79
CA SER A 130 -23.21 2.69 12.95
C SER A 130 -23.63 1.56 13.89
N VAL A 131 -22.65 0.97 14.58
CA VAL A 131 -22.89 -0.08 15.60
C VAL A 131 -23.85 0.44 16.65
N LEU A 132 -23.65 1.67 17.13
CA LEU A 132 -24.53 2.30 18.10
C LEU A 132 -25.99 2.37 17.62
N SER A 133 -26.22 2.75 16.36
CA SER A 133 -27.59 2.82 15.81
C SER A 133 -28.20 1.44 15.55
N LYS A 134 -27.41 0.46 15.12
CA LYS A 134 -27.88 -0.93 15.00
C LYS A 134 -28.28 -1.53 16.36
N HIS A 135 -27.60 -1.11 17.42
CA HIS A 135 -27.89 -1.51 18.81
C HIS A 135 -28.88 -0.58 19.52
N LYS A 136 -29.71 0.17 18.77
CA LYS A 136 -30.77 1.03 19.30
C LYS A 136 -30.26 2.07 20.31
N GLY A 137 -29.08 2.64 20.07
CA GLY A 137 -28.45 3.63 20.93
C GLY A 137 -27.72 3.05 22.14
N LYS A 138 -27.65 1.72 22.29
CA LYS A 138 -26.92 1.07 23.38
C LYS A 138 -25.45 0.89 23.02
N SER A 139 -24.56 1.35 23.91
CA SER A 139 -23.12 1.15 23.76
C SER A 139 -22.78 -0.34 23.79
N THR A 140 -21.83 -0.74 22.94
CA THR A 140 -21.26 -2.09 22.92
C THR A 140 -19.90 -2.15 23.63
N GLU A 141 -19.47 -1.07 24.29
CA GLU A 141 -18.20 -1.02 25.02
C GLU A 141 -18.09 -2.10 26.09
N SER A 142 -19.19 -2.43 26.77
CA SER A 142 -19.22 -3.50 27.77
C SER A 142 -18.88 -4.89 27.23
N LEU A 143 -19.04 -5.09 25.90
CA LEU A 143 -18.69 -6.33 25.21
C LEU A 143 -17.19 -6.41 24.89
N TYR A 144 -16.47 -5.28 24.91
CA TYR A 144 -15.04 -5.26 24.67
C TYR A 144 -14.30 -5.74 25.93
N LYS A 145 -13.60 -6.87 25.83
CA LYS A 145 -12.73 -7.43 26.86
C LYS A 145 -11.32 -7.51 26.29
N THR A 146 -10.35 -6.99 27.04
CA THR A 146 -8.96 -6.99 26.64
C THR A 146 -8.07 -7.19 27.86
N ASP A 147 -6.99 -7.93 27.66
CA ASP A 147 -5.88 -8.14 28.57
C ASP A 147 -4.70 -7.19 28.27
N ALA A 148 -4.93 -6.16 27.45
CA ALA A 148 -3.90 -5.21 27.06
C ALA A 148 -3.34 -4.45 28.29
N PRO A 149 -2.01 -4.49 28.52
CA PRO A 149 -1.39 -3.95 29.74
C PRO A 149 -1.54 -2.42 29.87
N GLU A 150 -1.71 -1.72 28.75
CA GLU A 150 -1.84 -0.26 28.63
C GLU A 150 -3.11 0.33 29.31
N LEU A 151 -4.12 -0.50 29.62
CA LEU A 151 -5.42 -0.05 30.12
C LEU A 151 -5.57 -0.10 31.66
N SER A 152 -4.56 -0.60 32.37
CA SER A 152 -4.61 -0.80 33.83
C SER A 152 -4.50 0.49 34.66
N SER A 153 -4.23 1.65 34.05
CA SER A 153 -3.92 2.91 34.74
C SER A 153 -5.01 4.00 34.65
N SER A 154 -6.11 3.78 33.94
CA SER A 154 -7.10 4.83 33.62
C SER A 154 -8.41 4.78 34.41
N SER A 155 -8.58 3.87 35.37
CA SER A 155 -9.80 3.81 36.20
C SER A 155 -9.83 4.79 37.38
N ASP A 156 -8.73 5.49 37.68
CA ASP A 156 -8.61 6.38 38.86
C ASP A 156 -8.67 7.89 38.56
N SER A 157 -8.86 8.32 37.31
CA SER A 157 -8.78 9.75 36.96
C SER A 157 -10.11 10.50 36.86
N SER A 158 -11.25 9.85 37.12
CA SER A 158 -12.58 10.49 36.98
C SER A 158 -13.16 11.11 38.26
N SER A 159 -12.37 11.35 39.31
CA SER A 159 -12.88 11.90 40.58
C SER A 159 -12.14 13.14 41.14
N SER A 160 -11.41 13.92 40.34
CA SER A 160 -10.81 15.17 40.83
C SER A 160 -10.75 16.29 39.79
N SER A 161 -11.81 17.10 39.72
CA SER A 161 -11.71 18.55 39.48
C SER A 161 -13.09 19.22 39.57
N SER A 162 -13.59 19.31 40.80
CA SER A 162 -14.63 20.27 41.18
C SER A 162 -14.07 21.18 42.27
N SER A 163 -13.28 22.19 41.89
CA SER A 163 -13.10 23.44 42.64
C SER A 163 -11.98 24.29 42.02
N SER A 164 -12.34 25.48 41.52
CA SER A 164 -11.59 26.73 41.70
C SER A 164 -12.37 27.83 41.00
N SER A 165 -12.93 28.71 41.82
CA SER A 165 -13.60 29.96 41.48
C SER A 165 -12.62 30.98 40.89
N ASP A 166 -13.08 31.77 39.93
CA ASP A 166 -12.96 33.24 39.89
C ASP A 166 -14.11 33.79 39.03
#